data_AF-A0A239FAV0-F1
#
_entry.id   AF-A0A239FAV0-F1
#
_cell.length_a   1.000
_cell.length_b   1.000
_cell.length_c   1.000
_cell.angle_alpha   90.00
_cell.angle_beta   90.00
_cell.angle_gamma   90.00
#
_symmetry.space_group_name_H-M   'P 1'
#
loop_
_entity.id
_entity.type
_entity.pdbx_description
1 polymer ?
#
loop_
_entity_poly.entity_id
_entity_poly.type
_entity_poly.pdbx_seq_one_letter_code
_entity_poly.pdbx_strand_id
1 'polypeptide(L)' 'MIRHLIPRIDVGPWGGATLTDPASRTEEAVGLCLCIQWFGILIEIGLGRVSGR' A
#
# COMPACT_ATOMS: atom_id res chain seq x y z
N MET A 1 -7.28 24.44 11.12
CA MET A 1 -6.01 24.11 10.44
C MET A 1 -5.38 22.90 11.14
N ILE A 2 -5.55 21.69 10.60
CA ILE A 2 -5.00 20.47 11.21
C ILE A 2 -3.54 20.32 10.72
N ARG A 3 -2.57 20.55 11.61
CA ARG A 3 -1.13 20.44 11.34
C ARG A 3 -0.58 19.01 11.42
N HIS A 4 -1.47 18.02 11.48
CA HIS A 4 -1.12 16.65 11.83
C HIS A 4 -1.46 15.63 10.74
N LEU A 5 -1.99 16.06 9.59
CA LEU A 5 -2.30 15.18 8.47
C LEU A 5 -1.14 15.23 7.47
N ILE A 6 -0.36 14.16 7.37
CA ILE A 6 0.70 14.04 6.37
C ILE A 6 0.27 12.94 5.39
N PRO A 7 -0.36 13.30 4.25
CA PRO A 7 -0.65 12.34 3.20
C PRO A 7 0.64 12.04 2.43
N ARG A 8 0.95 10.76 2.25
CA ARG A 8 1.97 10.28 1.31
C ARG A 8 1.29 9.38 0.30
N ILE A 9 1.60 9.62 -0.97
CA ILE A 9 1.08 8.84 -2.08
C ILE A 9 2.29 8.22 -2.75
N ASP A 10 2.31 6.90 -2.84
CA ASP A 10 3.32 6.14 -3.56
C ASP A 10 2.65 5.34 -4.69
N VAL A 11 3.26 5.34 -5.86
CA VAL A 11 2.77 4.63 -7.05
C VAL A 11 3.91 3.79 -7.59
N GLY A 12 3.76 2.48 -7.55
CA GLY A 12 4.82 1.58 -7.98
C GLY A 12 4.47 0.11 -7.80
N PRO A 13 5.38 -0.78 -8.24
CA PRO A 13 5.30 -2.20 -7.90
C PRO A 13 5.60 -2.37 -6.41
N TRP A 14 4.72 -3.07 -5.70
CA TRP A 14 4.98 -3.53 -4.34
C TRP A 14 5.05 -5.05 -4.36
N GLY A 15 6.14 -5.58 -3.81
CA GLY A 15 6.28 -7.01 -3.55
C GLY A 15 5.75 -7.34 -2.17
N GLY A 16 4.92 -8.37 -2.06
CA GLY A 16 4.36 -8.80 -0.78
C GLY A 16 3.47 -10.02 -0.90
N ALA A 17 3.07 -10.58 0.24
CA ALA A 17 2.00 -11.58 0.27
C ALA A 17 0.69 -10.88 -0.13
N THR A 18 0.14 -11.27 -1.28
CA THR A 18 -1.15 -10.78 -1.74
C THR A 18 -2.28 -11.59 -1.09
N LEU A 19 -3.53 -11.14 -1.23
CA LEU A 19 -4.69 -11.90 -0.76
C LEU A 19 -4.86 -13.22 -1.54
N THR A 20 -4.41 -13.25 -2.79
CA THR A 20 -4.50 -14.40 -3.71
C THR A 20 -3.38 -15.41 -3.51
N ASP A 21 -2.23 -14.97 -3.00
CA ASP A 21 -1.08 -15.80 -2.70
C ASP A 21 -0.49 -15.42 -1.33
N PRO A 22 -1.11 -15.89 -0.22
CA PRO A 22 -0.66 -15.56 1.12
C PRO A 22 0.67 -16.24 1.49
N ALA A 23 1.12 -17.22 0.69
CA ALA A 23 2.26 -18.08 1.00
C ALA A 23 3.48 -17.81 0.12
N SER A 24 3.31 -17.23 -1.08
CA SER A 24 4.41 -17.01 -2.01
C SER A 24 4.64 -15.53 -2.33
N ARG A 25 5.93 -15.19 -2.49
CA ARG A 25 6.44 -13.86 -2.80
C ARG A 25 6.54 -13.63 -4.31
N THR A 26 5.88 -14.46 -5.10
CA THR A 26 5.96 -14.47 -6.55
C THR A 26 4.98 -13.53 -7.23
N GLU A 27 3.96 -13.07 -6.50
CA GLU A 27 3.01 -12.11 -7.04
C GLU A 27 3.53 -10.68 -6.84
N GLU A 28 3.74 -9.98 -7.95
CA GLU A 28 3.94 -8.54 -7.96
C GLU A 28 2.57 -7.85 -8.04
N ALA A 29 2.26 -7.02 -7.05
CA ALA A 29 1.10 -6.14 -7.09
C ALA A 29 1.56 -4.75 -7.56
N VAL A 30 0.92 -4.22 -8.59
CA VAL A 30 1.19 -2.85 -9.06
C VAL A 30 0.02 -1.96 -8.63
N GLY A 31 0.31 -0.87 -7.91
CA GLY A 31 -0.74 -0.09 -7.26
C GLY A 31 -0.40 1.32 -6.80
N LEU A 32 -1.39 1.93 -6.14
CA LEU A 32 -1.39 3.24 -5.47
C LEU A 32 -1.52 3.08 -3.94
N CYS A 33 -0.51 3.50 -3.19
CA CYS A 33 -0.48 3.41 -1.74
C CYS A 33 -0.72 4.80 -1.18
N LEU A 34 -1.79 4.93 -0.39
CA LEU A 34 -2.10 6.13 0.35
C LEU A 34 -1.77 5.89 1.82
N CYS A 35 -0.76 6.60 2.31
CA CYS A 35 -0.40 6.61 3.71
C CYS A 35 -0.87 7.92 4.34
N ILE A 36 -1.67 7.82 5.40
CA ILE A 36 -2.17 8.94 6.16
C ILE A 36 -1.64 8.82 7.59
N GLN A 37 -0.79 9.77 7.98
CA GLN A 37 -0.36 9.91 9.37
C GLN A 37 -1.20 10.97 10.08
N TRP A 38 -1.76 10.64 11.24
CA TRP A 38 -2.54 11.56 12.08
C TRP A 38 -2.47 11.21 13.58
N PHE A 39 -2.09 12.16 14.44
CA PHE A 39 -2.02 12.00 15.92
C PHE A 39 -1.25 10.75 16.42
N GLY A 40 -0.20 10.34 15.71
CA GLY A 40 0.58 9.14 16.04
C GLY A 40 0.00 7.83 15.49
N ILE A 41 -1.18 7.88 14.86
CA ILE A 41 -1.76 6.78 14.10
C ILE A 41 -1.25 6.87 12.65
N LEU A 42 -0.79 5.73 12.13
CA LEU A 42 -0.44 5.55 10.73
C LEU A 42 -1.49 4.64 10.09
N ILE A 43 -2.19 5.13 9.08
CA ILE A 43 -3.10 4.33 8.26
C ILE A 43 -2.48 4.22 6.89
N GLU A 44 -2.24 2.99 6.43
CA GLU A 44 -1.75 2.69 5.10
C GLU A 44 -2.83 1.95 4.32
N ILE A 45 -3.21 2.47 3.15
CA ILE A 45 -4.21 1.89 2.25
C ILE A 45 -3.53 1.66 0.91
N GLY A 46 -3.21 0.40 0.62
CA GLY A 46 -2.72 -0.03 -0.69
C GLY A 46 -3.87 -0.46 -1.60
N LEU A 47 -4.03 0.19 -2.75
CA LEU A 47 -4.89 -0.27 -3.83
C LEU A 47 -4.02 -0.73 -5.00
N GLY A 48 -3.96 -2.04 -5.24
CA GLY A 48 -3.15 -2.61 -6.30
C GLY A 48 -3.90 -3.65 -7.12
N ARG A 49 -3.50 -3.80 -8.37
CA ARG A 49 -3.90 -4.93 -9.21
C ARG A 49 -2.83 -6.01 -9.11
N VAL A 50 -3.24 -7.22 -8.76
CA VAL A 50 -2.38 -8.40 -8.81
C VAL A 50 -2.07 -8.70 -10.28
N SER A 51 -0.78 -8.72 -10.64
CA SER A 51 -0.32 -9.14 -11.96
C SER A 51 0.36 -10.49 -11.82
N GLY A 52 -0.44 -11.56 -11.81
CA GLY A 52 0.08 -12.92 -11.96
C GLY A 52 0.64 -13.11 -13.37
N ARG A 53 1.89 -13.54 -13.46
CA ARG A 53 2.53 -13.90 -14.72
C ARG A 53 2.31 -15.37 -15.04
#